data_AF-A0A2A2IHF7-F1
#
_entry.id   AF-A0A2A2IHF7-F1
#
_cell.length_a   1.000
_cell.length_b   1.000
_cell.length_c   1.000
_cell.angle_alpha   90.00
_cell.angle_beta   90.00
_cell.angle_gamma   90.00
#
_symmetry.space_group_name_H-M   'P 1'
#
loop_
_entity.id
_entity.type
_entity.pdbx_description
1 polymer ?
#
loop_
_entity_poly.entity_id
_entity_poly.type
_entity_poly.pdbx_seq_one_letter_code
_entity_poly.pdbx_strand_id
1 'polypeptide(L)'
;MITQVADVNRATFYAHFSNKQDFIDEMLYELLAGFEDAIMQPFENKSKITINKLTPTTESIFKYIEENKNIFHALSLSHSDFAKHLEKLFHHIFTKNIYIETTSKLGEVNYEMFIHYQTNATLGLIIYWIKSKFIYSKDYMMEQLTILSNTKTVNLRKI
;
A
#
# COMPACT_ATOMS: atom_id res chain seq x y z
N MET A 1 28.53 3.74 -8.65
CA MET A 1 27.44 4.34 -7.87
C MET A 1 26.85 3.37 -6.85
N ILE A 2 26.17 2.26 -7.18
CA ILE A 2 25.64 1.33 -6.15
C ILE A 2 26.76 0.66 -5.34
N THR A 3 27.75 0.07 -6.02
CA THR A 3 28.89 -0.62 -5.39
C THR A 3 29.83 0.29 -4.58
N GLN A 4 29.86 1.58 -4.89
CA GLN A 4 30.65 2.57 -4.15
C GLN A 4 29.95 3.06 -2.88
N VAL A 5 28.61 3.05 -2.86
CA VAL A 5 27.83 3.47 -1.69
C VAL A 5 27.63 2.29 -0.74
N ALA A 6 27.50 1.07 -1.26
CA ALA A 6 27.33 -0.14 -0.46
C ALA A 6 28.66 -0.77 0.02
N ASP A 7 29.82 -0.21 -0.35
CA ASP A 7 31.16 -0.76 -0.11
C ASP A 7 31.31 -2.24 -0.53
N VAL A 8 30.65 -2.61 -1.64
CA VAL A 8 30.66 -3.97 -2.19
C VAL A 8 31.41 -3.94 -3.51
N ASN A 9 32.38 -4.85 -3.70
CA ASN A 9 33.08 -4.92 -4.98
C ASN A 9 32.10 -5.32 -6.12
N ARG A 10 32.39 -4.89 -7.36
CA ARG A 10 31.52 -5.18 -8.52
C ARG A 10 31.35 -6.68 -8.81
N ALA A 11 32.38 -7.49 -8.59
CA ALA A 11 32.30 -8.94 -8.77
C ALA A 11 31.35 -9.59 -7.74
N THR A 12 31.28 -9.09 -6.51
CA THR A 12 30.34 -9.56 -5.48
C THR A 12 28.91 -9.12 -5.79
N PHE A 13 28.69 -7.92 -6.31
CA PHE A 13 27.36 -7.49 -6.77
C PHE A 13 26.85 -8.40 -7.92
N TYR A 14 27.70 -8.63 -8.94
CA TYR A 14 27.33 -9.50 -10.06
C TYR A 14 27.33 -10.99 -9.73
N ALA A 15 27.86 -11.41 -8.57
CA ALA A 15 27.73 -12.78 -8.07
C ALA A 15 26.31 -13.09 -7.56
N HIS A 16 25.56 -12.06 -7.14
CA HIS A 16 24.19 -12.19 -6.64
C HIS A 16 23.13 -11.65 -7.60
N PHE A 17 23.47 -10.67 -8.44
CA PHE A 17 22.54 -10.03 -9.38
C PHE A 17 23.11 -10.00 -10.78
N SER A 18 22.40 -10.58 -11.77
CA SER A 18 22.88 -10.60 -13.15
C SER A 18 22.97 -9.20 -13.74
N ASN A 19 22.10 -8.29 -13.32
CA ASN A 19 22.13 -6.88 -13.71
C ASN A 19 21.40 -5.96 -12.71
N LYS A 20 21.40 -4.65 -12.97
CA LYS A 20 20.74 -3.63 -12.12
C LYS A 20 19.23 -3.83 -12.00
N GLN A 21 18.57 -4.29 -13.07
CA GLN A 21 17.12 -4.53 -13.06
C GLN A 21 16.78 -5.67 -12.09
N ASP A 22 17.53 -6.77 -12.12
CA ASP A 22 17.34 -7.90 -11.19
C ASP A 22 17.37 -7.43 -9.73
N PHE A 23 18.31 -6.54 -9.38
CA PHE A 23 18.38 -5.95 -8.05
C PHE A 23 17.14 -5.09 -7.69
N ILE A 24 16.65 -4.29 -8.64
CA ILE A 24 15.43 -3.47 -8.43
C ILE A 24 14.21 -4.38 -8.25
N ASP A 25 14.12 -5.47 -9.01
CA ASP A 25 13.02 -6.43 -8.94
C ASP A 25 13.03 -7.17 -7.59
N GLU A 26 14.20 -7.61 -7.13
CA GLU A 26 14.35 -8.23 -5.79
C GLU A 26 13.94 -7.27 -4.67
N MET A 27 14.42 -6.02 -4.72
CA MET A 27 14.01 -4.98 -3.77
C MET A 27 12.49 -4.74 -3.78
N LEU A 28 11.85 -4.80 -4.95
CA LEU A 28 10.41 -4.69 -5.06
C LEU A 28 9.72 -5.87 -4.39
N TYR A 29 10.17 -7.10 -4.66
CA TYR A 29 9.57 -8.30 -4.08
C TYR A 29 9.72 -8.34 -2.57
N GLU A 30 10.89 -8.03 -2.03
CA GLU A 30 11.12 -7.94 -0.58
C GLU A 30 10.24 -6.87 0.06
N LEU A 31 10.17 -5.67 -0.55
CA LEU A 31 9.34 -4.59 -0.04
C LEU A 31 7.87 -5.00 0.03
N LEU A 32 7.35 -5.62 -1.03
CA LEU A 32 5.94 -6.01 -1.14
C LEU A 32 5.59 -7.20 -0.25
N ALA A 33 6.51 -8.16 -0.06
CA ALA A 33 6.31 -9.27 0.86
C ALA A 33 6.20 -8.78 2.30
N GLY A 34 7.14 -7.94 2.76
CA GLY A 34 7.04 -7.35 4.10
C GLY A 34 5.81 -6.43 4.25
N PHE A 35 5.36 -5.82 3.15
CA PHE A 35 4.15 -5.01 3.16
C PHE A 35 2.89 -5.88 3.33
N GLU A 36 2.83 -7.01 2.63
CA GLU A 36 1.78 -8.02 2.80
C GLU A 36 1.71 -8.48 4.25
N ASP A 37 2.84 -8.88 4.82
CA ASP A 37 2.95 -9.35 6.20
C ASP A 37 2.45 -8.28 7.19
N ALA A 38 2.87 -7.02 7.02
CA ALA A 38 2.45 -5.92 7.87
C ALA A 38 0.92 -5.67 7.81
N ILE A 39 0.33 -5.79 6.62
CA ILE A 39 -1.12 -5.66 6.42
C ILE A 39 -1.87 -6.86 7.02
N MET A 40 -1.28 -8.06 6.93
CA MET A 40 -1.90 -9.32 7.34
C MET A 40 -1.77 -9.59 8.85
N GLN A 41 -0.73 -9.07 9.51
CA GLN A 41 -0.46 -9.27 10.94
C GLN A 41 -1.66 -9.00 11.86
N PRO A 42 -2.48 -7.93 11.68
CA PRO A 42 -3.67 -7.70 12.49
C PRO A 42 -4.76 -8.79 12.36
N PHE A 43 -4.72 -9.60 11.30
CA PHE A 43 -5.72 -10.60 10.95
C PHE A 43 -5.35 -12.03 11.36
N GLU A 44 -4.08 -12.32 11.63
CA GLU A 44 -3.60 -13.67 12.00
C GLU A 44 -4.35 -14.30 13.18
N ASN A 45 -4.97 -13.48 14.04
CA ASN A 45 -5.69 -13.94 15.23
C ASN A 45 -7.23 -13.79 15.17
N LYS A 46 -7.83 -13.29 14.07
CA LYS A 46 -9.30 -13.03 14.02
C LYS A 46 -9.90 -13.21 12.62
N SER A 47 -10.80 -14.19 12.46
CA SER A 47 -11.49 -14.54 11.20
C SER A 47 -12.66 -13.63 10.79
N LYS A 48 -13.04 -12.64 11.61
CA LYS A 48 -14.12 -11.67 11.30
C LYS A 48 -13.77 -10.25 11.72
N ILE A 49 -13.98 -9.32 10.79
CA ILE A 49 -13.64 -7.90 10.94
C ILE A 49 -14.94 -7.10 10.93
N THR A 50 -15.20 -6.39 12.04
CA THR A 50 -16.24 -5.36 12.13
C THR A 50 -15.62 -4.02 11.71
N ILE A 51 -16.40 -3.13 11.08
CA ILE A 51 -15.98 -1.81 10.54
C ILE A 51 -15.07 -1.01 11.49
N ASN A 52 -15.23 -1.15 12.81
CA ASN A 52 -14.37 -0.51 13.83
C ASN A 52 -12.91 -1.02 13.88
N LYS A 53 -12.55 -1.99 13.03
CA LYS A 53 -11.19 -2.52 12.84
C LYS A 53 -10.58 -2.19 11.47
N LEU A 54 -11.17 -1.30 10.68
CA LEU A 54 -10.42 -0.69 9.57
C LEU A 54 -9.20 0.10 10.09
N THR A 55 -9.23 0.56 11.35
CA THR A 55 -8.18 1.38 11.96
C THR A 55 -6.84 0.64 12.09
N PRO A 56 -6.74 -0.58 12.67
CA PRO A 56 -5.47 -1.31 12.73
C PRO A 56 -4.85 -1.62 11.37
N THR A 57 -5.66 -2.01 10.37
CA THR A 57 -5.15 -2.30 9.01
C THR A 57 -4.65 -1.03 8.34
N THR A 58 -5.40 0.06 8.45
CA THR A 58 -5.00 1.36 7.90
C THR A 58 -3.72 1.87 8.57
N GLU A 59 -3.59 1.69 9.88
CA GLU A 59 -2.39 2.04 10.64
C GLU A 59 -1.18 1.24 10.16
N SER A 60 -1.30 -0.10 10.05
CA SER A 60 -0.24 -0.96 9.52
C SER A 60 0.21 -0.52 8.12
N ILE A 61 -0.76 -0.17 7.25
CA ILE A 61 -0.48 0.28 5.88
C ILE A 61 0.43 1.51 5.90
N PHE A 62 -0.01 2.59 6.56
CA PHE A 62 0.71 3.85 6.52
C PHE A 62 2.00 3.83 7.34
N LYS A 63 2.04 3.06 8.44
CA LYS A 63 3.26 2.85 9.23
C LYS A 63 4.35 2.18 8.39
N TYR A 64 4.04 1.06 7.73
CA TYR A 64 5.02 0.33 6.92
C TYR A 64 5.55 1.18 5.76
N ILE A 65 4.67 1.95 5.11
CA ILE A 65 5.08 2.87 4.04
C ILE A 65 6.01 3.96 4.58
N GLU A 66 5.74 4.54 5.75
CA GLU A 66 6.57 5.60 6.32
C GLU A 66 7.96 5.09 6.71
N GLU A 67 8.04 3.91 7.34
CA GLU A 67 9.28 3.25 7.72
C GLU A 67 10.16 2.92 6.50
N ASN A 68 9.53 2.60 5.36
CA ASN A 68 10.21 2.21 4.12
C ASN A 68 10.15 3.29 3.02
N LYS A 69 9.81 4.53 3.37
CA LYS A 69 9.44 5.59 2.40
C LYS A 69 10.49 5.86 1.32
N ASN A 70 11.77 5.75 1.67
CA ASN A 70 12.87 5.94 0.73
C ASN A 70 12.88 4.86 -0.37
N ILE A 71 12.60 3.61 0.00
CA ILE A 71 12.54 2.48 -0.93
C ILE A 71 11.29 2.62 -1.80
N PHE A 72 10.12 2.91 -1.20
CA PHE A 72 8.88 3.18 -1.93
C PHE A 72 9.07 4.26 -3.00
N HIS A 73 9.69 5.40 -2.64
CA HIS A 73 9.95 6.47 -3.60
C HIS A 73 10.98 6.07 -4.65
N ALA A 74 12.09 5.42 -4.27
CA ALA A 74 13.11 4.98 -5.23
C ALA A 74 12.54 4.00 -6.26
N LEU A 75 11.75 3.01 -5.84
CA LEU A 75 11.10 2.05 -6.71
C LEU A 75 10.03 2.70 -7.58
N SER A 76 9.27 3.66 -7.05
CA SER A 76 8.27 4.40 -7.85
C SER A 76 8.87 5.17 -9.03
N LEU A 77 10.15 5.52 -8.95
CA LEU A 77 10.90 6.17 -10.02
C LEU A 77 11.66 5.19 -10.92
N SER A 78 12.06 4.04 -10.37
CA SER A 78 13.04 3.15 -11.01
C SER A 78 12.43 1.87 -11.60
N HIS A 79 11.20 1.52 -11.20
CA HIS A 79 10.51 0.32 -11.66
C HIS A 79 9.19 0.69 -12.36
N SER A 80 9.13 0.51 -13.68
CA SER A 80 8.01 0.95 -14.53
C SER A 80 6.66 0.38 -14.11
N ASP A 81 6.64 -0.85 -13.60
CA ASP A 81 5.42 -1.54 -13.19
C ASP A 81 5.16 -1.48 -11.67
N PHE A 82 5.82 -0.57 -10.94
CA PHE A 82 5.68 -0.44 -9.48
C PHE A 82 4.22 -0.33 -9.03
N ALA A 83 3.47 0.61 -9.62
CA ALA A 83 2.07 0.83 -9.28
C ALA A 83 1.19 -0.40 -9.57
N LYS A 84 1.48 -1.13 -10.66
CA LYS A 84 0.75 -2.37 -11.01
C LYS A 84 1.01 -3.48 -9.99
N HIS A 85 2.23 -3.58 -9.45
CA HIS A 85 2.55 -4.57 -8.43
C HIS A 85 1.86 -4.26 -7.10
N LEU A 86 1.82 -2.98 -6.71
CA LEU A 86 1.02 -2.53 -5.56
C LEU A 86 -0.47 -2.83 -5.74
N GLU A 87 -1.01 -2.55 -6.92
CA GLU A 87 -2.41 -2.85 -7.23
C GLU A 87 -2.72 -4.35 -7.10
N LYS A 88 -1.86 -5.20 -7.67
CA LYS A 88 -2.00 -6.66 -7.56
C LYS A 88 -1.95 -7.13 -6.10
N LEU A 89 -1.01 -6.60 -5.31
CA LEU A 89 -0.90 -6.93 -3.89
C LEU A 89 -2.18 -6.58 -3.13
N PHE A 90 -2.67 -5.35 -3.27
CA PHE A 90 -3.90 -4.93 -2.59
C PHE A 90 -5.09 -5.75 -3.05
N HIS A 91 -5.25 -5.97 -4.36
CA HIS A 91 -6.33 -6.79 -4.87
C HIS A 91 -6.27 -8.23 -4.32
N HIS A 92 -5.07 -8.81 -4.20
CA HIS A 92 -4.87 -10.13 -3.57
C HIS A 92 -5.38 -10.13 -2.13
N ILE A 93 -4.87 -9.22 -1.30
CA ILE A 93 -5.20 -9.14 0.14
C ILE A 93 -6.71 -8.91 0.35
N PHE A 94 -7.28 -7.88 -0.29
CA PHE A 94 -8.66 -7.46 -0.02
C PHE A 94 -9.72 -8.37 -0.65
N THR A 95 -9.37 -9.16 -1.66
CA THR A 95 -10.32 -10.11 -2.30
C THR A 95 -10.24 -11.49 -1.68
N LYS A 96 -9.04 -11.97 -1.31
CA LYS A 96 -8.85 -13.36 -0.87
C LYS A 96 -8.73 -13.52 0.64
N ASN A 97 -8.23 -12.52 1.35
CA ASN A 97 -7.80 -12.68 2.73
C ASN A 97 -8.68 -11.92 3.74
N ILE A 98 -9.45 -10.94 3.26
CA ILE A 98 -10.24 -10.04 4.10
C ILE A 98 -11.72 -10.12 3.72
N TYR A 99 -12.56 -10.45 4.69
CA TYR A 99 -14.01 -10.30 4.58
C TYR A 99 -14.46 -9.03 5.32
N ILE A 100 -15.02 -8.06 4.60
CA ILE A 100 -15.48 -6.79 5.17
C ILE A 100 -17.01 -6.81 5.29
N GLU A 101 -17.54 -6.87 6.51
CA GLU A 101 -18.96 -6.64 6.74
C GLU A 101 -19.23 -5.13 6.79
N THR A 102 -20.01 -4.62 5.84
CA THR A 102 -20.46 -3.21 5.82
C THR A 102 -21.97 -3.10 5.62
N THR A 103 -22.59 -2.09 6.24
CA THR A 103 -24.01 -1.80 6.10
C THR A 103 -24.20 -0.41 5.50
N SER A 104 -24.83 -0.33 4.34
CA SER A 104 -25.22 0.93 3.71
C SER A 104 -26.63 1.34 4.12
N LYS A 105 -26.80 2.63 4.47
CA LYS A 105 -28.12 3.22 4.73
C LYS A 105 -28.88 3.61 3.46
N LEU A 106 -28.24 3.50 2.29
CA LEU A 106 -28.78 3.93 0.99
C LEU A 106 -29.28 2.77 0.13
N GLY A 107 -29.02 1.52 0.52
CA GLY A 107 -29.40 0.32 -0.22
C GLY A 107 -28.30 -0.75 -0.19
N GLU A 108 -28.59 -1.91 -0.77
CA GLU A 108 -27.60 -2.99 -0.92
C GLU A 108 -26.47 -2.57 -1.86
N VAL A 109 -25.23 -2.91 -1.48
CA VAL A 109 -24.04 -2.63 -2.27
C VAL A 109 -23.45 -3.95 -2.72
N ASN A 110 -23.14 -4.08 -4.01
CA ASN A 110 -22.42 -5.24 -4.52
C ASN A 110 -21.02 -5.29 -3.86
N TYR A 111 -20.72 -6.40 -3.18
CA TYR A 111 -19.49 -6.56 -2.39
C TYR A 111 -18.22 -6.43 -3.25
N GLU A 112 -18.21 -7.05 -4.43
CA GLU A 112 -17.07 -6.98 -5.35
C GLU A 112 -16.81 -5.54 -5.78
N MET A 113 -17.86 -4.80 -6.18
CA MET A 113 -17.75 -3.38 -6.52
C MET A 113 -17.24 -2.54 -5.34
N PHE A 114 -17.70 -2.82 -4.12
CA PHE A 114 -17.24 -2.13 -2.91
C PHE A 114 -15.75 -2.36 -2.66
N ILE A 115 -15.28 -3.61 -2.72
CA ILE A 115 -13.86 -3.95 -2.54
C ILE A 115 -13.00 -3.29 -3.61
N HIS A 116 -13.43 -3.33 -4.88
CA HIS A 116 -12.71 -2.66 -5.97
C HIS A 116 -12.63 -1.14 -5.75
N TYR A 117 -13.73 -0.49 -5.35
CA TYR A 117 -13.77 0.94 -5.07
C TYR A 117 -12.83 1.32 -3.92
N GLN A 118 -12.95 0.64 -2.78
CA GLN A 118 -12.15 0.95 -1.59
C GLN A 118 -10.65 0.70 -1.82
N THR A 119 -10.32 -0.38 -2.53
CA THR A 119 -8.94 -0.72 -2.89
C THR A 119 -8.32 0.38 -3.76
N ASN A 120 -9.01 0.80 -4.82
CA ASN A 120 -8.50 1.83 -5.72
C ASN A 120 -8.44 3.22 -5.05
N ALA A 121 -9.40 3.55 -4.19
CA ALA A 121 -9.37 4.80 -3.41
C ALA A 121 -8.14 4.84 -2.48
N THR A 122 -7.86 3.74 -1.79
CA THR A 122 -6.70 3.61 -0.89
C THR A 122 -5.39 3.69 -1.67
N LEU A 123 -5.25 2.94 -2.78
CA LEU A 123 -4.08 2.97 -3.64
C LEU A 123 -3.83 4.36 -4.23
N GLY A 124 -4.88 5.04 -4.70
CA GLY A 124 -4.78 6.40 -5.23
C GLY A 124 -4.17 7.36 -4.21
N LEU A 125 -4.58 7.26 -2.94
CA LEU A 125 -4.06 8.08 -1.86
C LEU A 125 -2.60 7.75 -1.52
N ILE A 126 -2.23 6.46 -1.49
CA ILE A 126 -0.83 6.01 -1.29
C ILE A 126 0.08 6.51 -2.41
N ILE A 127 -0.33 6.34 -3.67
CA ILE A 127 0.45 6.77 -4.84
C ILE A 127 0.62 8.29 -4.83
N TYR A 128 -0.42 9.05 -4.46
CA TYR A 128 -0.31 10.49 -4.28
C TYR A 128 0.73 10.84 -3.21
N TRP A 129 0.70 10.17 -2.06
CA TRP A 129 1.63 10.41 -0.97
C TRP A 129 3.09 10.15 -1.39
N ILE A 130 3.35 9.04 -2.07
CA ILE A 130 4.67 8.71 -2.62
C ILE A 130 5.13 9.78 -3.63
N LYS A 131 4.28 10.15 -4.59
CA LYS A 131 4.60 11.17 -5.62
C LYS A 131 4.82 12.56 -5.03
N SER A 132 4.14 12.88 -3.94
CA SER A 132 4.35 14.12 -3.19
C SER A 132 5.65 14.13 -2.39
N LYS A 133 6.43 13.05 -2.39
CA LYS A 133 7.61 12.85 -1.53
C LYS A 133 7.27 12.90 -0.04
N PHE A 134 6.12 12.32 0.30
CA PHE A 134 5.64 12.17 1.67
C PHE A 134 5.51 13.49 2.43
N ILE A 135 4.89 14.51 1.82
CA ILE A 135 4.70 15.83 2.47
C ILE A 135 3.83 15.80 3.73
N TYR A 136 3.08 14.71 3.93
CA TYR A 136 2.23 14.49 5.11
C TYR A 136 2.81 13.36 5.99
N SER A 137 2.47 13.35 7.28
CA SER A 137 2.80 12.23 8.18
C SER A 137 1.88 11.04 7.94
N LYS A 138 2.30 9.83 8.37
CA LYS A 138 1.45 8.64 8.36
C LYS A 138 0.11 8.86 9.07
N ASP A 139 0.11 9.58 10.19
CA ASP A 139 -1.07 9.78 11.04
C ASP A 139 -2.10 10.66 10.32
N TYR A 140 -1.63 11.70 9.63
CA TYR A 140 -2.49 12.54 8.81
C TYR A 140 -3.09 11.75 7.64
N MET A 141 -2.28 10.94 6.94
CA MET A 141 -2.77 10.12 5.83
C MET A 141 -3.81 9.08 6.27
N MET A 142 -3.59 8.44 7.41
CA MET A 142 -4.54 7.53 8.05
C MET A 142 -5.86 8.22 8.39
N GLU A 143 -5.79 9.41 9.01
CA GLU A 143 -6.96 10.21 9.33
C GLU A 143 -7.74 10.59 8.07
N GLN A 144 -7.05 11.07 7.03
CA GLN A 144 -7.69 11.44 5.76
C GLN A 144 -8.36 10.24 5.08
N LEU A 145 -7.71 9.06 5.03
CA LEU A 145 -8.34 7.87 4.47
C LEU A 145 -9.60 7.49 5.25
N THR A 146 -9.55 7.56 6.58
CA THR A 146 -10.69 7.26 7.46
C THR A 146 -11.85 8.21 7.20
N ILE A 147 -11.58 9.52 7.08
CA ILE A 147 -12.61 10.52 6.77
C ILE A 147 -13.22 10.24 5.39
N LEU A 148 -12.38 10.07 4.35
CA LEU A 148 -12.84 9.85 2.98
C LEU A 148 -13.68 8.59 2.84
N SER A 149 -13.28 7.50 3.51
CA SER A 149 -13.98 6.21 3.45
C SER A 149 -15.35 6.24 4.15
N ASN A 150 -15.57 7.18 5.07
CA ASN A 150 -16.81 7.35 5.81
C ASN A 150 -17.63 8.59 5.38
N THR A 151 -17.15 9.37 4.41
CA THR A 151 -17.82 10.59 3.97
C THR A 151 -19.05 10.26 3.15
N LYS A 152 -20.22 10.74 3.60
CA LYS A 152 -21.40 10.85 2.73
C LYS A 152 -21.25 12.13 1.91
N THR A 153 -21.05 11.99 0.61
CA THR A 153 -20.90 13.14 -0.29
C THR A 153 -22.23 13.89 -0.39
N VAL A 154 -22.38 15.01 0.34
CA VAL A 154 -23.61 15.83 0.29
C VAL A 154 -23.44 17.05 -0.63
N ASN A 155 -22.22 17.58 -0.80
CA ASN A 155 -21.91 18.68 -1.72
C ASN A 155 -20.40 18.74 -2.02
N LEU A 156 -19.96 18.41 -3.24
CA LEU A 156 -18.62 18.78 -3.73
C LEU A 156 -18.75 20.11 -4.46
N ARG A 157 -18.27 21.20 -3.84
CA ARG A 157 -18.04 22.46 -4.56
C ARG A 157 -16.57 22.53 -4.92
N LYS A 158 -16.29 22.63 -6.22
CA LYS A 158 -14.97 23.03 -6.73
C LYS A 158 -14.81 24.50 -6.35
N ILE A 159 -13.83 24.82 -5.50
CA ILE A 159 -13.37 26.21 -5.33
C ILE A 159 -12.53 26.55 -6.56
#